data_AF-A0A497F5B6-F1
#
_entry.id   AF-A0A497F5B6-F1
#
_cell.length_a   1.000
_cell.length_b   1.000
_cell.length_c   1.000
_cell.angle_alpha   90.00
_cell.angle_beta   90.00
_cell.angle_gamma   90.00
#
_symmetry.space_group_name_H-M   'P 1'
#
loop_
_entity.id
_entity.type
_entity.pdbx_description
1 polymer ?
#
loop_
_entity_poly.entity_id
_entity_poly.type
_entity_poly.pdbx_seq_one_letter_code
_entity_poly.pdbx_strand_id
1 'polypeptide(L)'
;MSEKPPLLKWLEERGIRLEDLINTALELFVPHPGVETREKAEKLLREELEEILWDVNVACLVVACFRLEEDAREGRIPGLSRERYERGPGLVVDELLGMALASYIAGTKGVFEFIRFDQRKPGILKELGPFTNDAIGGLIAGASSNMYTRALREARQKGLWKPY
;
A
#
# COMPACT_ATOMS: atom_id res chain seq x y z
N MET A 1 25.44 -6.66 6.04
CA MET A 1 24.18 -6.49 5.29
C MET A 1 23.19 -5.90 6.28
N SER A 2 22.51 -4.80 5.95
CA SER A 2 21.46 -4.30 6.83
C SER A 2 20.37 -5.36 6.97
N GLU A 3 19.77 -5.44 8.14
CA GLU A 3 18.67 -6.36 8.40
C GLU A 3 17.46 -5.95 7.56
N LYS A 4 16.81 -6.92 6.90
CA LYS A 4 15.64 -6.68 6.05
C LYS A 4 14.37 -6.72 6.91
N PRO A 5 13.38 -5.84 6.67
CA PRO A 5 12.12 -5.88 7.40
C PRO A 5 11.45 -7.27 7.32
N PRO A 6 10.93 -7.83 8.45
CA PRO A 6 10.31 -9.15 8.48
C PRO A 6 9.15 -9.29 7.50
N LEU A 7 8.30 -8.26 7.39
CA LEU A 7 7.17 -8.28 6.46
C LEU A 7 7.64 -8.28 5.01
N LEU A 8 8.73 -7.56 4.69
CA LEU A 8 9.30 -7.57 3.34
C LEU A 8 9.78 -8.97 2.95
N LYS A 9 10.51 -9.65 3.85
CA LYS A 9 10.94 -11.03 3.61
C LYS A 9 9.75 -11.96 3.35
N TRP A 10 8.68 -11.81 4.14
CA TRP A 10 7.46 -12.59 4.00
C TRP A 10 6.69 -12.30 2.69
N LEU A 11 6.70 -11.05 2.22
CA LEU A 11 6.10 -10.64 0.94
C LEU A 11 6.91 -11.17 -0.26
N GLU A 12 8.23 -11.20 -0.16
CA GLU A 12 9.10 -11.70 -1.23
C GLU A 12 8.93 -13.21 -1.46
N GLU A 13 8.68 -13.98 -0.40
CA GLU A 13 8.27 -15.40 -0.50
C GLU A 13 6.96 -15.59 -1.30
N ARG A 14 6.17 -14.53 -1.46
CA ARG A 14 4.93 -14.47 -2.24
C ARG A 14 5.08 -13.73 -3.57
N GLY A 15 6.31 -13.44 -3.97
CA GLY A 15 6.61 -12.80 -5.25
C GLY A 15 6.43 -11.28 -5.27
N ILE A 16 6.26 -10.62 -4.11
CA ILE A 16 6.11 -9.16 -4.02
C ILE A 16 7.40 -8.57 -3.47
N ARG A 17 8.14 -7.83 -4.31
CA ARG A 17 9.40 -7.16 -3.95
C ARG A 17 9.16 -5.71 -3.55
N LEU A 18 10.11 -5.12 -2.83
CA LEU A 18 10.06 -3.70 -2.46
C LEU A 18 9.91 -2.80 -3.69
N GLU A 19 10.61 -3.13 -4.77
CA GLU A 19 10.58 -2.42 -6.05
C GLU A 19 9.21 -2.47 -6.71
N ASP A 20 8.45 -3.55 -6.52
CA ASP A 20 7.08 -3.64 -7.02
C ASP A 20 6.18 -2.63 -6.29
N LEU A 21 6.34 -2.52 -4.96
CA LEU A 21 5.62 -1.54 -4.14
C LEU A 21 5.96 -0.10 -4.54
N ILE A 22 7.26 0.19 -4.69
CA ILE A 22 7.76 1.51 -5.06
C ILE A 22 7.28 1.91 -6.46
N ASN A 23 7.48 1.04 -7.45
CA ASN A 23 7.08 1.32 -8.83
C ASN A 23 5.57 1.53 -8.95
N THR A 24 4.79 0.68 -8.27
CA THR A 24 3.34 0.82 -8.20
C THR A 24 2.93 2.19 -7.65
N ALA A 25 3.57 2.67 -6.58
CA ALA A 25 3.25 3.99 -6.04
C ALA A 25 3.64 5.13 -7.00
N LEU A 26 4.82 5.02 -7.61
CA LEU A 26 5.36 6.04 -8.51
C LEU A 26 4.64 6.13 -9.86
N GLU A 27 3.82 5.15 -10.23
CA GLU A 27 2.90 5.27 -11.37
C GLU A 27 1.84 6.36 -11.14
N LEU A 28 1.44 6.59 -9.88
CA LEU A 28 0.49 7.64 -9.49
C LEU A 28 1.18 8.84 -8.84
N PHE A 29 2.49 8.97 -8.95
CA PHE A 29 3.21 10.11 -8.38
C PHE A 29 2.83 11.43 -9.06
N VAL A 30 2.66 12.48 -8.24
CA VAL A 30 2.43 13.85 -8.67
C VAL A 30 3.48 14.73 -7.99
N PRO A 31 4.29 15.49 -8.75
CA PRO A 31 5.27 16.40 -8.17
C PRO A 31 4.67 17.37 -7.15
N HIS A 32 5.30 17.50 -5.99
CA HIS A 32 4.87 18.38 -4.91
C HIS A 32 6.10 19.00 -4.20
N PRO A 33 6.00 20.17 -3.53
CA PRO A 33 7.13 20.73 -2.80
C PRO A 33 7.76 19.72 -1.82
N GLY A 34 9.08 19.56 -1.92
CA GLY A 34 9.86 18.56 -1.20
C GLY A 34 10.07 17.25 -1.96
N VAL A 35 9.22 16.94 -2.95
CA VAL A 35 9.29 15.78 -3.85
C VAL A 35 8.99 16.23 -5.28
N GLU A 36 9.79 17.15 -5.82
CA GLU A 36 9.54 17.71 -7.15
C GLU A 36 9.95 16.75 -8.28
N THR A 37 10.76 15.74 -7.98
CA THR A 37 11.27 14.78 -8.96
C THR A 37 10.93 13.36 -8.56
N ARG A 38 10.85 12.47 -9.55
CA ARG A 38 10.58 11.05 -9.33
C ARG A 38 11.63 10.41 -8.44
N GLU A 39 12.90 10.79 -8.58
CA GLU A 39 14.02 10.24 -7.80
C GLU A 39 13.93 10.65 -6.33
N LYS A 40 13.51 11.89 -6.04
CA LYS A 40 13.25 12.34 -4.66
C LYS A 40 12.08 11.58 -4.04
N ALA A 41 11.00 11.41 -4.80
CA ALA A 41 9.83 10.66 -4.37
C ALA A 41 10.19 9.20 -4.09
N GLU A 42 10.92 8.55 -5.01
CA GLU A 42 11.39 7.18 -4.85
C GLU A 42 12.20 7.00 -3.57
N LYS A 43 13.16 7.91 -3.32
CA LYS A 43 13.99 7.86 -2.12
C LYS A 43 13.15 7.95 -0.84
N LEU A 44 12.29 8.96 -0.74
CA LEU A 44 11.46 9.13 0.45
C LEU A 44 10.47 7.97 0.62
N LEU A 45 9.83 7.52 -0.47
CA LEU A 45 8.90 6.40 -0.44
C LEU A 45 9.58 5.11 0.02
N ARG A 46 10.81 4.84 -0.44
CA ARG A 46 11.60 3.71 0.02
C ARG A 46 11.83 3.75 1.52
N GLU A 47 12.25 4.91 2.04
CA GLU A 47 12.45 5.10 3.48
C GLU A 47 11.14 4.89 4.26
N GLU A 48 10.01 5.42 3.78
CA GLU A 48 8.70 5.20 4.44
C GLU A 48 8.28 3.73 4.41
N LEU A 49 8.43 3.04 3.28
CA LEU A 49 8.12 1.61 3.16
C LEU A 49 9.00 0.76 4.06
N GLU A 50 10.32 1.02 4.10
CA GLU A 50 11.25 0.29 4.95
C GLU A 50 10.86 0.40 6.44
N GLU A 51 10.47 1.58 6.91
CA GLU A 51 9.96 1.79 8.28
C GLU A 51 8.62 1.06 8.51
N ILE A 52 7.64 1.23 7.60
CA ILE A 52 6.31 0.61 7.73
C ILE A 52 6.40 -0.91 7.75
N LEU A 53 7.30 -1.51 6.97
CA LEU A 53 7.47 -2.97 6.86
C LEU A 53 8.08 -3.61 8.13
N TRP A 54 8.54 -2.80 9.10
CA TRP A 54 8.92 -3.27 10.44
C TRP A 54 7.76 -3.32 11.43
N ASP A 55 6.63 -2.65 11.16
CA ASP A 55 5.50 -2.59 12.09
C ASP A 55 4.74 -3.92 12.12
N VAL A 56 4.70 -4.55 13.31
CA VAL A 56 4.00 -5.82 13.53
C VAL A 56 2.48 -5.71 13.32
N ASN A 57 1.87 -4.56 13.56
CA ASN A 57 0.44 -4.35 13.34
C ASN A 57 0.12 -4.30 11.84
N VAL A 58 0.99 -3.66 11.05
CA VAL A 58 0.91 -3.68 9.58
C VAL A 58 1.07 -5.12 9.09
N ALA A 59 2.05 -5.86 9.63
CA ALA A 59 2.24 -7.27 9.28
C ALA A 59 1.01 -8.12 9.60
N CYS A 60 0.39 -7.94 10.78
CA CYS A 60 -0.83 -8.66 11.15
C CYS A 60 -1.98 -8.40 10.17
N LEU A 61 -2.22 -7.15 9.78
CA LEU A 61 -3.27 -6.79 8.84
C LEU A 61 -3.01 -7.37 7.44
N VAL A 62 -1.78 -7.23 6.93
CA VAL A 62 -1.39 -7.79 5.63
C VAL A 62 -1.54 -9.32 5.64
N VAL A 63 -1.00 -9.99 6.65
CA VAL A 63 -1.11 -11.46 6.76
C VAL A 63 -2.58 -11.90 6.82
N ALA A 64 -3.43 -11.19 7.56
CA ALA A 64 -4.86 -11.50 7.63
C ALA A 64 -5.53 -11.44 6.25
N CYS A 65 -5.27 -10.39 5.46
CA CYS A 65 -5.82 -10.28 4.11
C CYS A 65 -5.33 -11.39 3.17
N PHE A 66 -4.06 -11.79 3.26
CA PHE A 66 -3.52 -12.89 2.46
C PHE A 66 -4.09 -14.24 2.86
N ARG A 67 -4.31 -14.50 4.16
CA ARG A 67 -5.00 -15.73 4.61
C ARG A 67 -6.46 -15.74 4.16
N LEU A 68 -7.13 -14.59 4.19
CA LEU A 68 -8.49 -14.45 3.71
C LEU A 68 -8.58 -14.74 2.20
N GLU A 69 -7.61 -14.28 1.41
CA GLU A 69 -7.47 -14.61 -0.01
C GLU A 69 -7.30 -16.12 -0.24
N GLU A 70 -6.41 -16.78 0.50
CA GLU A 70 -6.20 -18.23 0.42
C GLU A 70 -7.51 -18.99 0.73
N ASP A 71 -8.20 -18.61 1.81
CA ASP A 71 -9.48 -19.20 2.20
C ASP A 71 -10.59 -18.96 1.16
N ALA A 72 -10.64 -17.76 0.55
CA ALA A 72 -11.61 -17.42 -0.47
C ALA A 72 -11.40 -18.26 -1.75
N ARG A 73 -10.16 -18.36 -2.21
CA ARG A 73 -9.78 -19.19 -3.37
C ARG A 73 -10.13 -20.66 -3.14
N GLU A 74 -9.96 -21.14 -1.92
CA GLU A 74 -10.30 -22.51 -1.55
C GLU A 74 -11.78 -22.72 -1.23
N GLY A 75 -12.61 -21.67 -1.24
CA GLY A 75 -14.04 -21.76 -0.92
C GLY A 75 -14.30 -22.11 0.55
N ARG A 76 -13.38 -21.75 1.44
CA ARG A 76 -13.48 -21.98 2.90
C ARG A 76 -14.29 -20.90 3.61
N ILE A 77 -14.52 -19.75 2.97
CA ILE A 77 -15.31 -18.66 3.55
C ILE A 77 -16.81 -19.01 3.51
N PRO A 78 -17.50 -19.10 4.67
CA PRO A 78 -18.94 -19.36 4.70
C PRO A 78 -19.72 -18.33 3.88
N GLY A 79 -20.52 -18.80 2.92
CA GLY A 79 -21.34 -17.93 2.06
C GLY A 79 -20.61 -17.32 0.85
N LEU A 80 -19.34 -17.66 0.62
CA LEU A 80 -18.59 -17.27 -0.57
C LEU A 80 -18.07 -18.53 -1.29
N SER A 81 -18.77 -18.93 -2.37
CA SER A 81 -18.31 -20.03 -3.22
C SER A 81 -17.09 -19.62 -4.06
N ARG A 82 -16.29 -20.61 -4.49
CA ARG A 82 -15.16 -20.39 -5.41
C ARG A 82 -15.61 -19.74 -6.71
N GLU A 83 -16.73 -20.17 -7.27
CA GLU A 83 -17.30 -19.59 -8.49
C GLU A 83 -17.68 -18.11 -8.30
N ARG A 84 -18.28 -17.75 -7.16
CA ARG A 84 -18.58 -16.35 -6.84
C ARG A 84 -17.31 -15.53 -6.71
N TYR A 85 -16.27 -16.12 -6.12
CA TYR A 85 -14.98 -15.49 -5.99
C TYR A 85 -14.30 -15.23 -7.34
N GLU A 86 -14.24 -16.24 -8.22
CA GLU A 86 -13.59 -16.15 -9.53
C GLU A 86 -14.28 -15.18 -10.49
N ARG A 87 -15.60 -14.97 -10.36
CA ARG A 87 -16.35 -13.98 -11.13
C ARG A 87 -16.00 -12.53 -10.80
N GLY A 88 -15.12 -12.30 -9.82
CA GLY A 88 -14.73 -10.99 -9.32
C GLY A 88 -15.63 -10.59 -8.14
N PRO A 89 -15.11 -10.59 -6.90
CA PRO A 89 -15.90 -10.10 -5.78
C PRO A 89 -16.01 -8.58 -5.86
N GLY A 90 -17.25 -8.10 -5.76
CA GLY A 90 -17.55 -6.79 -5.17
C GLY A 90 -17.86 -6.99 -3.69
N LEU A 91 -16.90 -7.55 -2.95
CA LEU A 91 -17.02 -7.58 -1.50
C LEU A 91 -16.71 -6.17 -0.99
N VAL A 92 -17.28 -5.81 0.16
CA VAL A 92 -16.98 -4.52 0.80
C VAL A 92 -15.81 -4.67 1.77
N VAL A 93 -15.48 -5.92 2.14
CA VAL A 93 -14.54 -6.20 3.24
C VAL A 93 -13.08 -6.14 2.80
N ASP A 94 -12.77 -6.46 1.55
CA ASP A 94 -11.45 -6.20 0.94
C ASP A 94 -11.15 -4.69 0.92
N GLU A 95 -12.07 -3.87 0.42
CA GLU A 95 -11.93 -2.41 0.42
C GLU A 95 -11.81 -1.85 1.84
N LEU A 96 -12.65 -2.33 2.77
CA LEU A 96 -12.64 -1.92 4.17
C LEU A 96 -11.30 -2.25 4.85
N LEU A 97 -10.72 -3.42 4.57
CA LEU A 97 -9.43 -3.83 5.11
C LEU A 97 -8.28 -3.01 4.51
N GLY A 98 -8.32 -2.73 3.21
CA GLY A 98 -7.37 -1.84 2.55
C GLY A 98 -7.40 -0.42 3.11
N MET A 99 -8.61 0.15 3.29
CA MET A 99 -8.81 1.44 3.94
C MET A 99 -8.35 1.44 5.39
N ALA A 100 -8.62 0.38 6.15
CA ALA A 100 -8.20 0.26 7.55
C ALA A 100 -6.67 0.26 7.66
N LEU A 101 -5.99 -0.47 6.78
CA LEU A 101 -4.53 -0.49 6.72
C LEU A 101 -3.95 0.88 6.35
N ALA A 102 -4.48 1.52 5.31
CA ALA A 102 -4.02 2.85 4.91
C ALA A 102 -4.27 3.91 6.00
N SER A 103 -5.41 3.80 6.70
CA SER A 103 -5.76 4.65 7.83
C SER A 103 -4.85 4.42 9.03
N TYR A 104 -4.50 3.17 9.33
CA TYR A 104 -3.56 2.85 10.39
C TYR A 104 -2.18 3.49 10.12
N ILE A 105 -1.71 3.46 8.87
CA ILE A 105 -0.40 3.99 8.48
C ILE A 105 -0.36 5.53 8.42
N ALA A 106 -1.39 6.16 7.84
CA ALA A 106 -1.33 7.59 7.48
C ALA A 106 -2.60 8.38 7.84
N GLY A 107 -3.53 7.78 8.58
CA GLY A 107 -4.83 8.34 8.92
C GLY A 107 -5.70 8.57 7.68
N THR A 108 -6.59 9.56 7.77
CA THR A 108 -7.54 9.89 6.69
C THR A 108 -6.86 10.19 5.34
N LYS A 109 -5.63 10.71 5.34
CA LYS A 109 -4.86 10.93 4.09
C LYS A 109 -4.59 9.61 3.36
N GLY A 110 -4.20 8.58 4.12
CA GLY A 110 -4.01 7.22 3.60
C GLY A 110 -5.27 6.68 2.96
N VAL A 111 -6.44 6.94 3.55
CA VAL A 111 -7.73 6.51 3.00
C VAL A 111 -8.03 7.16 1.64
N PHE A 112 -7.84 8.48 1.51
CA PHE A 112 -8.05 9.15 0.22
C PHE A 112 -7.07 8.68 -0.85
N GLU A 113 -5.82 8.46 -0.47
CA GLU A 113 -4.83 7.91 -1.38
C GLU A 113 -5.18 6.46 -1.75
N PHE A 114 -5.66 5.65 -0.82
CA PHE A 114 -6.10 4.27 -1.09
C PHE A 114 -7.21 4.26 -2.14
N ILE A 115 -8.24 5.09 -2.01
CA ILE A 115 -9.32 5.20 -3.00
C ILE A 115 -8.76 5.50 -4.40
N ARG A 116 -7.72 6.33 -4.48
CA ARG A 116 -7.06 6.66 -5.74
C ARG A 116 -6.29 5.47 -6.34
N PHE A 117 -5.60 4.68 -5.51
CA PHE A 117 -4.93 3.45 -5.93
C PHE A 117 -5.94 2.37 -6.34
N ASP A 118 -6.99 2.20 -5.56
CA ASP A 118 -8.07 1.25 -5.76
C ASP A 118 -8.77 1.46 -7.11
N GLN A 119 -9.09 2.71 -7.45
CA GLN A 119 -9.71 3.05 -8.73
C GLN A 119 -8.80 2.83 -9.95
N ARG A 120 -7.48 2.90 -9.77
CA ARG A 120 -6.50 2.85 -10.87
C ARG A 120 -5.83 1.49 -11.03
N LYS A 121 -5.73 0.72 -9.95
CA LYS A 121 -5.00 -0.55 -9.82
C LYS A 121 -3.64 -0.56 -10.57
N PRO A 122 -2.72 0.38 -10.28
CA PRO A 122 -1.41 0.45 -10.94
C PRO A 122 -0.52 -0.75 -10.60
N GLY A 123 0.57 -0.91 -11.37
CA GLY A 123 1.68 -1.80 -11.05
C GLY A 123 1.25 -3.23 -10.67
N ILE A 124 1.71 -3.72 -9.52
CA ILE A 124 1.46 -5.09 -9.05
C ILE A 124 0.00 -5.33 -8.64
N LEU A 125 -0.79 -4.28 -8.37
CA LEU A 125 -2.16 -4.45 -7.88
C LEU A 125 -3.05 -5.18 -8.89
N LYS A 126 -2.80 -5.04 -10.19
CA LYS A 126 -3.53 -5.75 -11.26
C LYS A 126 -3.27 -7.25 -11.30
N GLU A 127 -2.22 -7.74 -10.64
CA GLU A 127 -1.79 -9.14 -10.65
C GLU A 127 -2.25 -9.89 -9.39
N LEU A 128 -2.64 -9.15 -8.37
CA LEU A 128 -3.06 -9.67 -7.08
C LEU A 128 -4.57 -9.95 -7.06
N GLY A 129 -4.99 -10.81 -6.14
CA GLY A 129 -6.41 -11.09 -5.95
C GLY A 129 -7.10 -10.02 -5.10
N PRO A 130 -8.44 -10.03 -5.03
CA PRO A 130 -9.27 -9.04 -4.32
C PRO A 130 -8.77 -8.61 -2.93
N PHE A 131 -8.53 -9.53 -2.02
CA PHE A 131 -8.09 -9.15 -0.67
C PHE A 131 -6.61 -8.72 -0.64
N THR A 132 -5.78 -9.41 -1.43
CA THR A 132 -4.34 -9.13 -1.46
C THR A 132 -4.02 -7.81 -2.16
N ASN A 133 -4.72 -7.47 -3.24
CA ASN A 133 -4.51 -6.23 -3.96
C ASN A 133 -4.95 -5.02 -3.12
N ASP A 134 -6.03 -5.12 -2.34
CA ASP A 134 -6.46 -4.03 -1.46
C ASP A 134 -5.55 -3.89 -0.24
N ALA A 135 -5.02 -5.00 0.29
CA ALA A 135 -4.00 -4.96 1.34
C ALA A 135 -2.72 -4.26 0.86
N ILE A 136 -2.21 -4.65 -0.31
CA ILE A 136 -1.00 -4.02 -0.87
C ILE A 136 -1.28 -2.58 -1.32
N GLY A 137 -2.47 -2.31 -1.85
CA GLY A 137 -2.94 -0.96 -2.16
C GLY A 137 -2.99 -0.08 -0.91
N GLY A 138 -3.49 -0.59 0.21
CA GLY A 138 -3.54 0.11 1.50
C GLY A 138 -2.16 0.40 2.07
N LEU A 139 -1.25 -0.58 2.00
CA LEU A 139 0.16 -0.43 2.37
C LEU A 139 0.84 0.70 1.56
N ILE A 140 0.71 0.64 0.24
CA ILE A 140 1.31 1.61 -0.69
C ILE A 140 0.71 2.99 -0.51
N ALA A 141 -0.61 3.09 -0.36
CA ALA A 141 -1.31 4.36 -0.15
C ALA A 141 -0.92 5.01 1.17
N GLY A 142 -0.75 4.22 2.23
CA GLY A 142 -0.22 4.67 3.51
C GLY A 142 1.18 5.26 3.37
N ALA A 143 2.10 4.52 2.72
CA ALA A 143 3.46 4.98 2.48
C ALA A 143 3.52 6.24 1.59
N SER A 144 2.77 6.27 0.49
CA SER A 144 2.65 7.45 -0.41
C SER A 144 2.16 8.68 0.35
N SER A 145 1.16 8.51 1.22
CA SER A 145 0.62 9.61 2.04
C SER A 145 1.63 10.14 3.06
N ASN A 146 2.40 9.26 3.69
CA ASN A 146 3.47 9.67 4.61
C ASN A 146 4.61 10.36 3.86
N MET A 147 4.98 9.87 2.67
CA MET A 147 5.96 10.50 1.77
C MET A 147 5.58 11.96 1.48
N TYR A 148 4.35 12.23 1.01
CA TYR A 148 3.91 13.62 0.75
C TYR A 148 3.87 14.47 2.03
N THR A 149 3.48 13.88 3.16
CA THR A 149 3.44 14.57 4.45
C THR A 149 4.84 15.01 4.90
N ARG A 150 5.81 14.10 4.76
CA ARG A 150 7.20 14.35 5.08
C ARG A 150 7.81 15.37 4.13
N ALA A 151 7.57 15.22 2.83
CA ALA A 151 8.02 16.16 1.81
C ALA A 151 7.55 17.60 2.10
N LEU A 152 6.26 17.77 2.43
CA LEU A 152 5.71 19.08 2.81
C LEU A 152 6.41 19.65 4.05
N ARG A 153 6.65 18.83 5.07
CA ARG A 153 7.35 19.26 6.29
C ARG A 153 8.78 19.70 5.97
N GLU A 154 9.52 18.93 5.17
CA GLU A 154 10.88 19.27 4.77
C GLU A 154 10.93 20.54 3.91
N ALA A 155 9.99 20.70 2.98
CA ALA A 155 9.89 21.90 2.15
C ALA A 155 9.65 23.16 2.99
N ARG A 156 8.79 23.07 4.02
CA ARG A 156 8.57 24.17 4.98
C ARG A 156 9.82 24.51 5.78
N GLN A 157 10.54 23.50 6.28
CA GLN A 157 11.77 23.72 7.04
C GLN A 157 12.89 24.36 6.22
N LYS A 158 12.95 24.02 4.92
CA LYS A 158 13.95 24.56 3.97
C LYS A 158 13.55 25.91 3.36
N GLY A 159 12.40 26.48 3.74
CA GLY A 159 11.88 27.72 3.14
C GLY A 159 11.49 27.60 1.67
N LEU A 160 11.32 26.37 1.17
CA LEU A 160 10.93 26.07 -0.21
C LEU A 160 9.41 26.10 -0.40
N TRP A 161 8.66 26.02 0.71
CA TRP A 161 7.22 26.15 0.69
C TRP A 161 6.80 27.60 0.41
N LYS A 162 6.11 27.80 -0.71
CA LYS A 162 5.39 29.04 -1.00
C LYS A 162 3.89 28.74 -0.88
N PRO A 163 3.19 29.22 0.16
CA PRO A 163 1.74 29.22 0.11
C PRO A 163 1.33 30.08 -1.10
N TYR A 164 0.31 29.60 -1.83
CA TYR A 164 -0.24 30.25 -3.03
C TYR A 164 -0.35 31.77 -2.87
#